data_AF-A0A7N0ZVZ6-F1
#
_entry.id   AF-A0A7N0ZVZ6-F1
#
_cell.length_a   1.000
_cell.length_b   1.000
_cell.length_c   1.000
_cell.angle_alpha   90.00
_cell.angle_beta   90.00
_cell.angle_gamma   90.00
#
_symmetry.space_group_name_H-M   'P 1'
#
loop_
_entity.id
_entity.type
_entity.pdbx_description
1 polymer ?
#
loop_
_entity_poly.entity_id
_entity_poly.type
_entity_poly.pdbx_seq_one_letter_code
_entity_poly.pdbx_strand_id
1 'polypeptide(L)'
;MGNCLASEAAAILIQRPDGTIERFYFSLSAQEVMNSNIGHYVALVVTTSNGGPLKHLKLLRPSEALQIGHVYRLITFEDVLKEFNAKKCAKLGKLLKENEGFDRRPKQKSGDDDNALEVST
;
A
#
# COMPACT_ATOMS: atom_id res chain seq x y z
N MET A 1 -34.98 17.52 -4.99
CA MET A 1 -34.23 16.97 -6.14
C MET A 1 -33.21 16.00 -5.57
N GLY A 2 -33.49 14.70 -5.65
CA GLY A 2 -32.67 13.68 -4.99
C GLY A 2 -31.43 13.34 -5.80
N ASN A 3 -30.25 13.45 -5.19
CA ASN A 3 -29.02 12.91 -5.77
C ASN A 3 -29.16 11.38 -5.86
N CYS A 4 -29.26 10.84 -7.05
CA CYS A 4 -29.47 9.41 -7.30
C CYS A 4 -28.19 8.58 -7.17
N LEU A 5 -27.46 8.77 -6.06
CA LEU A 5 -26.32 7.92 -5.68
C LEU A 5 -26.72 6.45 -5.46
N ALA A 6 -28.02 6.16 -5.39
CA ALA A 6 -28.57 4.80 -5.35
C ALA A 6 -28.17 3.96 -6.58
N SER A 7 -27.98 4.57 -7.75
CA SER A 7 -27.56 3.86 -8.96
C SER A 7 -26.11 3.37 -8.86
N GLU A 8 -25.24 4.18 -8.27
CA GLU A 8 -23.83 3.80 -8.04
C GLU A 8 -23.68 2.77 -6.91
N ALA A 9 -24.54 2.84 -5.89
CA ALA A 9 -24.61 1.84 -4.83
C ALA A 9 -25.14 0.47 -5.30
N ALA A 10 -25.77 0.41 -6.49
CA ALA A 10 -26.37 -0.80 -7.05
C ALA A 10 -25.59 -1.39 -8.24
N ALA A 11 -24.36 -0.91 -8.49
CA ALA A 11 -23.49 -1.41 -9.55
C ALA A 11 -22.15 -1.93 -9.01
N ILE A 12 -21.56 -2.88 -9.73
CA ILE A 12 -20.12 -3.16 -9.67
C ILE A 12 -19.44 -2.11 -10.54
N LEU A 13 -18.48 -1.37 -9.96
CA LEU A 13 -17.71 -0.36 -10.68
C LEU A 13 -16.29 -0.87 -10.91
N ILE A 14 -15.82 -0.91 -12.16
CA ILE A 14 -14.45 -1.30 -12.51
C ILE A 14 -13.74 -0.11 -13.13
N GLN A 15 -12.76 0.44 -12.41
CA GLN A 15 -11.89 1.50 -12.89
C GLN A 15 -10.71 0.90 -13.65
N ARG A 16 -10.55 1.31 -14.91
CA ARG A 16 -9.43 0.91 -15.76
C ARG A 16 -8.27 1.92 -15.64
N PRO A 17 -7.03 1.53 -16.03
CA PRO A 17 -5.86 2.42 -15.93
C PRO A 17 -5.96 3.65 -16.84
N ASP A 18 -6.77 3.58 -17.89
CA ASP A 18 -7.09 4.67 -18.83
C ASP A 18 -8.04 5.72 -18.24
N GLY A 19 -8.51 5.53 -17.01
CA GLY A 19 -9.44 6.43 -16.32
C GLY A 19 -10.91 6.15 -16.62
N THR A 20 -11.20 5.18 -17.49
CA THR A 20 -12.59 4.79 -17.76
C THR A 20 -13.16 3.96 -16.61
N ILE A 21 -14.46 4.09 -16.38
CA ILE A 21 -15.19 3.35 -15.36
C ILE A 21 -16.28 2.55 -16.05
N GLU A 22 -16.19 1.23 -15.93
CA GLU A 22 -17.20 0.29 -16.42
C GLU A 22 -18.18 -0.06 -15.29
N ARG A 23 -19.46 -0.15 -15.62
CA ARG A 23 -20.54 -0.42 -14.66
C ARG A 23 -21.25 -1.71 -15.02
N PHE A 24 -21.37 -2.61 -14.05
CA PHE A 24 -22.04 -3.89 -14.23
C PHE A 24 -23.13 -4.06 -13.18
N TYR A 25 -24.32 -4.44 -13.63
CA TYR A 25 -25.49 -4.69 -12.76
C TYR A 25 -25.79 -6.19 -12.59
N PHE A 26 -24.84 -7.04 -12.97
CA PHE A 26 -24.94 -8.49 -12.91
C PHE A 26 -23.74 -9.07 -12.17
N SER A 27 -23.83 -10.36 -11.82
CA SER A 27 -22.76 -11.06 -11.11
C SER A 27 -21.52 -11.19 -12.01
N LEU A 28 -20.36 -10.81 -11.48
CA LEU A 28 -19.08 -10.94 -12.15
C LEU A 28 -18.07 -11.57 -11.20
N SER A 29 -17.19 -12.40 -11.73
CA SER A 29 -16.03 -12.93 -11.03
C SER A 29 -14.76 -12.16 -11.39
N ALA A 30 -13.79 -12.16 -10.47
CA ALA A 30 -12.50 -11.56 -10.72
C ALA A 30 -11.78 -12.27 -11.88
N GLN A 31 -11.96 -13.58 -12.03
CA GLN A 31 -11.42 -14.35 -13.15
C GLN A 31 -11.96 -13.90 -14.51
N GLU A 32 -13.26 -13.68 -14.64
CA GLU A 32 -13.85 -13.20 -15.91
C GLU A 32 -13.23 -11.86 -16.32
N VAL A 33 -13.13 -10.93 -15.36
CA VAL A 33 -12.53 -9.62 -15.59
C VAL A 33 -11.05 -9.74 -15.94
N MET A 34 -10.29 -10.59 -15.24
CA MET A 34 -8.86 -10.80 -15.52
C MET A 34 -8.62 -11.47 -16.89
N ASN A 35 -9.49 -12.38 -17.32
CA ASN A 35 -9.39 -13.03 -18.63
C ASN A 35 -9.64 -12.05 -19.78
N SER A 36 -10.56 -11.10 -19.60
CA SER A 36 -10.81 -10.04 -20.58
C SER A 36 -9.75 -8.93 -20.59
N ASN A 37 -8.92 -8.85 -19.54
CA ASN A 37 -7.92 -7.80 -19.36
C ASN A 37 -6.53 -8.40 -19.10
N ILE A 38 -5.90 -8.93 -20.15
CA ILE A 38 -4.59 -9.58 -20.06
C ILE A 38 -3.56 -8.66 -19.40
N GLY A 39 -2.75 -9.21 -18.51
CA GLY A 39 -1.69 -8.48 -17.79
C GLY A 39 -2.19 -7.63 -16.62
N HIS A 40 -3.49 -7.68 -16.30
CA HIS A 40 -4.09 -6.92 -15.21
C HIS A 40 -4.68 -7.84 -14.15
N TYR A 41 -4.61 -7.37 -12.91
CA TYR A 41 -5.29 -7.94 -11.76
C TYR A 41 -6.41 -7.01 -11.29
N VAL A 42 -7.42 -7.58 -10.65
CA VAL A 42 -8.52 -6.81 -10.05
C VAL A 42 -8.23 -6.61 -8.57
N ALA A 43 -8.38 -5.37 -8.09
CA ALA A 43 -8.31 -5.05 -6.66
C ALA A 43 -9.55 -4.30 -6.19
N LEU A 44 -10.05 -4.67 -5.01
CA LEU A 44 -11.11 -3.94 -4.31
C LEU A 44 -10.54 -2.66 -3.70
N VAL A 45 -11.21 -1.55 -3.95
CA VAL A 45 -10.92 -0.26 -3.32
C VAL A 45 -11.60 -0.22 -1.95
N VAL A 46 -10.82 -0.31 -0.87
CA VAL A 46 -11.36 -0.25 0.49
C VAL A 46 -11.36 1.20 0.95
N THR A 47 -12.54 1.82 0.94
CA THR A 47 -12.80 3.11 1.56
C THR A 47 -13.29 2.88 2.98
N THR A 48 -12.95 3.78 3.90
CA THR A 48 -13.64 3.80 5.20
C THR A 48 -14.65 4.91 5.21
N SER A 49 -15.79 4.60 5.82
CA SER A 49 -17.08 5.29 5.87
C SER A 49 -17.11 6.81 6.10
N ASN A 50 -15.97 7.49 6.26
CA ASN A 50 -15.92 8.88 6.73
C ASN A 50 -15.25 9.84 5.73
N GLY A 51 -15.29 9.56 4.41
CA GLY A 51 -14.75 10.48 3.39
C GLY A 51 -13.23 10.70 3.46
N GLY A 52 -12.51 9.84 4.19
CA GLY A 52 -11.06 9.90 4.32
C GLY A 52 -10.34 9.27 3.12
N PRO A 53 -9.04 9.56 2.94
CA PRO A 53 -8.22 9.02 1.85
C PRO A 53 -8.31 7.49 1.76
N LEU A 54 -8.31 6.98 0.52
CA LEU A 54 -8.37 5.54 0.19
C LEU A 54 -7.43 4.74 1.10
N LYS A 55 -7.97 3.80 1.89
CA LYS A 55 -7.19 3.17 2.95
C LYS A 55 -6.22 2.11 2.45
N HIS A 56 -6.62 1.33 1.45
CA HIS A 56 -5.75 0.40 0.73
C HIS A 56 -6.51 -0.29 -0.42
N LEU A 57 -5.75 -0.91 -1.33
CA LEU A 57 -6.27 -1.83 -2.34
C LEU A 57 -6.15 -3.27 -1.83
N LYS A 58 -7.20 -4.07 -1.95
CA LYS A 58 -7.16 -5.52 -1.69
C LYS A 58 -7.14 -6.25 -3.03
N LEU A 59 -6.00 -6.84 -3.38
CA LEU A 59 -5.88 -7.68 -4.57
C LEU A 59 -6.80 -8.91 -4.42
N LEU A 60 -7.62 -9.17 -5.43
CA LEU A 60 -8.53 -10.30 -5.43
C LEU A 60 -7.89 -11.53 -6.04
N ARG A 61 -8.27 -12.71 -5.53
CA ARG A 61 -7.98 -13.99 -6.18
C ARG A 61 -8.94 -14.20 -7.35
N PRO A 62 -8.55 -14.96 -8.39
CA PRO A 62 -9.44 -15.30 -9.51
C PRO A 62 -10.77 -15.92 -9.08
N SER A 63 -10.75 -16.71 -8.01
CA SER A 63 -11.94 -17.36 -7.45
C SER A 63 -12.89 -16.43 -6.68
N GLU A 64 -12.54 -15.17 -6.45
CA GLU A 64 -13.41 -14.22 -5.74
C GLU A 64 -14.43 -13.59 -6.69
N ALA A 65 -15.67 -13.40 -6.21
CA ALA A 65 -16.72 -12.68 -6.93
C ALA A 65 -16.69 -11.17 -6.63
N LEU A 66 -16.99 -10.35 -7.63
CA LEU A 66 -17.19 -8.92 -7.47
C LEU A 66 -18.60 -8.67 -6.93
N GLN A 67 -18.68 -7.85 -5.90
CA GLN A 67 -19.89 -7.54 -5.16
C GLN A 67 -20.46 -6.21 -5.63
N ILE A 68 -21.78 -6.17 -5.78
CA ILE A 68 -22.51 -4.95 -6.12
C ILE A 68 -22.33 -3.90 -5.03
N GLY A 69 -22.20 -2.64 -5.42
CA GLY A 69 -21.98 -1.50 -4.52
C GLY A 69 -20.52 -1.29 -4.14
N HIS A 70 -19.61 -2.07 -4.72
CA HIS A 70 -18.18 -1.93 -4.52
C HIS A 70 -17.46 -1.40 -5.77
N VAL A 71 -16.35 -0.72 -5.51
CA VAL A 71 -15.45 -0.18 -6.51
C VAL A 71 -14.21 -1.06 -6.61
N TYR A 72 -13.90 -1.49 -7.82
CA TYR A 72 -12.74 -2.28 -8.17
C TYR A 72 -11.84 -1.50 -9.12
N ARG A 73 -10.54 -1.78 -9.10
CA ARG A 73 -9.56 -1.17 -9.98
C ARG A 73 -8.72 -2.25 -10.65
N LEU A 74 -8.49 -2.09 -11.95
CA LEU A 74 -7.49 -2.87 -12.66
C LEU A 74 -6.09 -2.31 -12.39
N ILE A 75 -5.19 -3.21 -12.03
CA ILE A 75 -3.79 -2.91 -11.71
C ILE A 75 -2.92 -3.78 -12.61
N THR A 76 -1.89 -3.20 -13.21
CA THR A 76 -0.94 -3.96 -14.01
C THR A 76 -0.15 -4.93 -13.14
N PHE A 77 0.26 -6.07 -13.71
CA PHE A 77 1.11 -7.01 -12.99
C PHE A 77 2.43 -6.39 -12.49
N GLU A 78 3.01 -5.48 -13.27
CA GLU A 78 4.24 -4.77 -12.90
C GLU A 78 4.05 -3.93 -11.63
N ASP A 79 2.96 -3.15 -11.56
CA ASP A 79 2.65 -2.34 -10.39
C ASP A 79 2.41 -3.20 -9.14
N VAL A 80 1.72 -4.34 -9.31
CA VAL A 80 1.52 -5.31 -8.23
C VAL A 80 2.88 -5.80 -7.71
N LEU A 81 3.76 -6.27 -8.59
CA LEU A 81 5.10 -6.74 -8.20
C LEU A 81 5.94 -5.66 -7.51
N LYS A 82 5.92 -4.44 -8.06
CA LYS A 82 6.64 -3.29 -7.50
C LYS A 82 6.17 -2.98 -6.08
N GLU A 83 4.86 -2.99 -5.84
CA GLU A 83 4.29 -2.74 -4.52
C GLU A 83 4.62 -3.86 -3.52
N PHE A 84 4.57 -5.13 -3.94
CA PHE A 84 4.97 -6.26 -3.09
C PHE A 84 6.44 -6.18 -2.68
N ASN A 85 7.33 -5.85 -3.61
CA ASN A 85 8.75 -5.69 -3.34
C ASN A 85 9.02 -4.50 -2.40
N ALA A 86 8.37 -3.35 -2.63
CA ALA A 86 8.49 -2.18 -1.76
C ALA A 86 8.00 -2.47 -0.33
N LYS A 87 6.87 -3.17 -0.17
CA LYS A 87 6.35 -3.60 1.15
C LYS A 87 7.31 -4.55 1.87
N LYS A 88 7.95 -5.48 1.14
CA LYS A 88 8.94 -6.41 1.70
C LYS A 88 10.20 -5.67 2.18
N CYS A 89 10.74 -4.76 1.37
CA CYS A 89 11.90 -3.94 1.73
C CYS A 89 11.62 -3.02 2.93
N ALA A 90 10.44 -2.39 2.97
CA ALA A 90 10.04 -1.55 4.10
C ALA A 90 9.87 -2.35 5.40
N LYS A 91 9.36 -3.57 5.33
CA LYS A 91 9.21 -4.44 6.52
C LYS A 91 10.57 -4.94 7.02
N LEU A 92 11.47 -5.31 6.12
CA LEU A 92 12.83 -5.73 6.47
C LEU A 92 13.64 -4.56 7.07
N GLY A 93 13.55 -3.36 6.48
CA GLY A 93 14.22 -2.17 6.99
C GLY A 93 13.79 -1.77 8.41
N LYS A 94 12.51 -1.98 8.77
CA LYS A 94 12.03 -1.76 10.14
C LYS A 94 12.63 -2.76 11.14
N LEU A 95 12.68 -4.04 10.79
CA LEU A 95 13.29 -5.07 11.65
C LEU A 95 14.81 -4.89 11.82
N LEU A 96 15.51 -4.44 10.78
CA LEU A 96 16.94 -4.15 10.89
C LEU A 96 17.21 -2.93 11.78
N LYS A 97 16.38 -1.88 11.68
CA LYS A 97 16.50 -0.67 12.51
C LYS A 97 16.07 -0.89 13.97
N GLU A 98 15.18 -1.84 14.24
CA GLU A 98 14.83 -2.26 15.62
C GLU A 98 15.98 -3.01 16.32
N ASN A 99 16.86 -3.68 15.58
CA ASN A 99 18.02 -4.40 16.14
C ASN A 99 19.26 -3.51 16.40
N GLU A 100 19.29 -2.28 15.89
CA GLU A 100 20.39 -1.32 16.14
C GLU A 100 20.15 -0.44 17.40
N GLY A 101 19.11 -0.70 18.18
CA GLY A 101 18.69 0.11 19.32
C GLY A 101 19.17 -0.33 20.71
N PHE A 102 19.93 -1.43 20.85
CA PHE A 102 20.28 -1.98 22.17
C PHE A 102 21.77 -2.38 22.31
N ASP A 103 22.73 -1.50 22.00
CA ASP A 103 24.05 -1.54 22.67
C ASP A 103 24.90 -0.28 22.40
N ARG A 104 24.57 0.84 23.07
CA ARG A 104 25.57 1.88 23.33
C ARG A 104 25.54 2.26 24.81
N ARG A 105 26.28 1.50 25.62
CA ARG A 105 26.70 1.97 26.95
C ARG A 105 27.57 3.22 26.78
N PRO A 106 27.24 4.37 27.39
CA PRO A 106 28.17 5.48 27.47
C PRO A 106 29.26 5.14 28.49
N LYS A 107 30.51 5.02 28.03
CA LYS A 107 31.67 4.83 28.90
C LYS A 107 32.14 6.22 29.35
N GLN A 108 31.72 6.63 30.54
CA GLN A 108 32.34 7.73 31.29
C GLN A 108 33.75 7.33 31.75
N LYS A 109 34.74 8.20 31.54
CA LYS A 109 35.95 8.45 32.37
C LYS A 109 36.44 9.86 31.98
N SER A 110 36.43 10.95 32.77
CA SER A 110 36.85 11.29 34.14
C SER A 110 38.37 11.39 34.35
N GLY A 111 38.83 12.60 34.72
CA GLY A 111 40.12 12.96 35.35
C GLY A 111 41.10 13.62 34.37
N ASP A 112 41.33 14.94 34.36
CA ASP A 112 41.95 15.86 35.34
C ASP A 112 43.49 15.84 35.37
N ASP A 113 44.01 17.06 35.24
CA ASP A 113 45.24 17.68 35.78
C ASP A 113 46.66 17.45 35.19
N ASP A 114 47.21 18.58 34.74
CA ASP A 114 48.50 19.19 35.11
C ASP A 114 49.86 18.79 34.48
N ASN A 115 50.37 19.76 33.70
CA ASN A 115 51.65 20.48 33.89
C ASN A 115 52.95 19.99 33.19
N ALA A 116 53.65 21.04 32.71
CA ALA A 116 55.10 21.26 32.74
C ALA A 116 55.92 21.13 31.42
N LEU A 117 56.31 22.34 30.97
CA LEU A 117 57.67 22.79 30.64
C LEU A 117 58.19 22.79 29.18
N GLU A 118 58.91 23.89 28.95
CA GLU A 118 59.51 24.50 27.78
C GLU A 118 60.45 23.61 26.93
N VAL A 119 60.70 24.02 25.67
CA VAL A 119 62.04 24.40 25.19
C VAL A 119 61.96 25.02 23.78
N SER A 120 62.71 26.10 23.61
CA SER A 120 63.03 26.85 22.39
C SER A 120 63.70 26.03 21.28
N THR A 121 63.53 26.45 20.03
CA THR A 121 64.62 26.62 19.04
C THR A 121 64.21 27.69 18.05
#